data_AF-A0A699RIF1-F1
#
_entry.id   AF-A0A699RIF1-F1
#
_cell.length_a   1.000
_cell.length_b   1.000
_cell.length_c   1.000
_cell.angle_alpha   90.00
_cell.angle_beta   90.00
_cell.angle_gamma   90.00
#
_symmetry.space_group_name_H-M   'P 1'
#
loop_
_entity.id
_entity.type
_entity.pdbx_description
1 polymer ?
#
loop_
_entity_poly.entity_id
_entity_poly.type
_entity_poly.pdbx_seq_one_letter_code
_entity_poly.pdbx_strand_id
1 'polypeptide(L)'
;MSDDNKSTSYAHSVEIDSFKHTLSEHLKEKKSLEQKITLLKNDFQKEESQNIDREVALEKKVKELNNIVFKRSQSAQTVHMLTKPQVFYNHAIRQALGFQNPRYLKKAKQLKPNMYDGSEIRKSDVVVVPDSEDTLMHAQ
;
A
#
# COMPACT_ATOMS: atom_id res chain seq x y z
N MET A 1 1.05 91.71 -0.73
CA MET A 1 1.74 90.56 -0.12
C MET A 1 0.83 89.70 0.78
N SER A 2 -0.48 89.95 0.87
CA SER A 2 -1.37 89.18 1.76
C SER A 2 -2.07 87.99 1.07
N ASP A 3 -2.24 88.04 -0.25
CA ASP A 3 -3.05 87.06 -0.99
C ASP A 3 -2.33 85.71 -1.21
N ASP A 4 -1.00 85.70 -1.31
CA ASP A 4 -0.21 84.47 -1.51
C ASP A 4 -0.25 83.54 -0.27
N ASN A 5 -0.36 84.11 0.94
CA ASN A 5 -0.43 83.33 2.18
C ASN A 5 -1.79 82.63 2.33
N LYS A 6 -2.87 83.26 1.85
CA LYS A 6 -4.22 82.67 1.87
C LYS A 6 -4.37 81.50 0.90
N SER A 7 -3.78 81.61 -0.30
CA SER A 7 -3.76 80.51 -1.29
C SER A 7 -2.94 79.32 -0.80
N THR A 8 -1.80 79.57 -0.15
CA THR A 8 -0.95 78.51 0.43
C THR A 8 -1.66 77.78 1.56
N SER A 9 -2.37 78.50 2.43
CA SER A 9 -3.18 77.90 3.51
C SER A 9 -4.33 77.02 2.98
N TYR A 10 -4.98 77.43 1.89
CA TYR A 10 -6.05 76.64 1.27
C TYR A 10 -5.50 75.34 0.65
N ALA A 11 -4.36 75.38 -0.04
CA ALA A 11 -3.72 74.19 -0.60
C ALA A 11 -3.39 73.13 0.48
N HIS A 12 -2.81 73.56 1.60
CA HIS A 12 -2.53 72.66 2.73
C HIS A 12 -3.80 72.06 3.34
N SER A 13 -4.91 72.81 3.38
CA SER A 13 -6.18 72.28 3.91
C SER A 13 -6.72 71.13 3.05
N VAL A 14 -6.59 71.24 1.73
CA VAL A 14 -7.01 70.18 0.77
C VAL A 14 -6.13 68.94 0.90
N GLU A 15 -4.82 69.12 1.07
CA GLU A 15 -3.89 68.00 1.33
C GLU A 15 -4.22 67.29 2.65
N ILE A 16 -4.53 68.03 3.72
CA ILE A 16 -4.92 67.45 5.00
C ILE A 16 -6.20 66.61 4.87
N ASP A 17 -7.19 67.09 4.13
CA ASP A 17 -8.46 66.38 3.97
C ASP A 17 -8.33 65.14 3.08
N SER A 18 -7.47 65.17 2.06
CA SER A 18 -7.13 63.96 1.28
C SER A 18 -6.41 62.93 2.15
N PHE A 19 -5.46 63.35 2.98
CA PHE A 19 -4.78 62.45 3.92
C PHE A 19 -5.73 61.81 4.93
N LYS A 20 -6.69 62.58 5.47
CA LYS A 20 -7.74 62.03 6.37
C LYS A 20 -8.58 60.98 5.67
N HIS A 21 -8.95 61.20 4.41
CA HIS A 21 -9.71 60.24 3.63
C HIS A 21 -8.91 58.93 3.47
N THR A 22 -7.66 59.01 3.00
CA THR A 22 -6.79 57.85 2.81
C THR A 22 -6.59 57.07 4.11
N LEU A 23 -6.40 57.78 5.23
CA LEU A 23 -6.25 57.15 6.55
C LEU A 23 -7.54 56.43 7.00
N SER A 24 -8.71 56.99 6.68
CA SER A 24 -10.01 56.34 6.95
C SER A 24 -10.19 55.05 6.14
N GLU A 25 -9.78 55.05 4.87
CA GLU A 25 -9.84 53.85 4.04
C GLU A 25 -8.93 52.75 4.55
N HIS A 26 -7.66 53.06 4.83
CA HIS A 26 -6.72 52.10 5.40
C HIS A 26 -7.19 51.52 6.74
N LEU A 27 -7.88 52.31 7.57
CA LEU A 27 -8.46 51.82 8.81
C LEU A 27 -9.57 50.78 8.56
N LYS A 28 -10.42 50.99 7.55
CA LYS A 28 -11.47 50.04 7.15
C LYS A 28 -10.86 48.76 6.57
N GLU A 29 -9.85 48.89 5.72
CA GLU A 29 -9.12 47.76 5.14
C GLU A 29 -8.45 46.90 6.23
N LYS A 30 -7.76 47.54 7.17
CA LYS A 30 -7.14 46.86 8.31
C LYS A 30 -8.17 46.05 9.11
N LYS A 31 -9.31 46.65 9.43
CA LYS A 31 -10.40 45.97 10.15
C LYS A 31 -10.94 44.76 9.36
N SER A 32 -11.09 44.90 8.05
CA SER A 32 -11.49 43.79 7.17
C SER A 32 -10.44 42.67 7.15
N LEU A 33 -9.14 43.01 7.13
CA LEU A 33 -8.06 42.02 7.17
C LEU A 33 -8.04 41.23 8.48
N GLU A 34 -8.23 41.90 9.62
CA GLU A 34 -8.33 41.25 10.93
C GLU A 34 -9.47 40.22 11.00
N GLN A 35 -10.62 40.55 10.39
CA GLN A 35 -11.74 39.61 10.28
C GLN A 35 -11.41 38.41 9.40
N LYS A 36 -10.79 38.63 8.23
CA LYS A 36 -10.37 37.55 7.32
C LYS A 36 -9.34 36.61 7.97
N ILE A 37 -8.38 37.15 8.70
CA ILE A 37 -7.38 36.37 9.45
C ILE A 37 -8.07 35.48 10.48
N THR A 38 -9.07 36.03 11.20
CA THR A 38 -9.82 35.27 12.20
C THR A 38 -10.59 34.10 11.57
N LEU A 39 -11.26 34.34 10.43
CA LEU A 39 -11.98 33.29 9.70
C LEU A 39 -11.03 32.18 9.22
N LEU A 40 -9.94 32.57 8.56
CA LEU A 40 -8.92 31.63 8.06
C LEU A 40 -8.32 30.78 9.19
N LYS A 41 -8.10 31.37 10.37
CA LYS A 41 -7.62 30.63 11.54
C LYS A 41 -8.59 29.53 11.96
N ASN A 42 -9.89 29.84 12.01
CA ASN A 42 -10.91 28.85 12.36
C ASN A 42 -11.04 27.76 11.30
N ASP A 43 -11.00 28.12 10.01
CA ASP A 43 -11.05 27.16 8.91
C ASP A 43 -9.83 26.23 8.94
N PHE A 44 -8.64 26.78 9.21
CA PHE A 44 -7.42 25.99 9.35
C PHE A 44 -7.51 25.00 10.53
N GLN A 45 -7.97 25.44 11.70
CA GLN A 45 -8.15 24.58 12.86
C GLN A 45 -9.15 23.43 12.60
N LYS A 46 -10.20 23.69 11.82
CA LYS A 46 -11.18 22.68 11.43
C LYS A 46 -10.61 21.67 10.44
N GLU A 47 -9.84 22.12 9.45
CA GLU A 47 -9.19 21.20 8.50
C GLU A 47 -8.11 20.37 9.20
N GLU A 48 -7.36 20.97 10.12
CA GLU A 48 -6.36 20.27 10.94
C GLU A 48 -7.00 19.14 11.76
N SER A 49 -8.11 19.40 12.47
CA SER A 49 -8.80 18.35 13.23
C SER A 49 -9.33 17.24 12.33
N GLN A 50 -9.90 17.58 11.18
CA GLN A 50 -10.38 16.60 10.22
C GLN A 50 -9.23 15.75 9.64
N ASN A 51 -8.06 16.34 9.41
CA ASN A 51 -6.87 15.62 8.94
C ASN A 51 -6.34 14.64 9.99
N ILE A 52 -6.34 15.03 11.27
CA ILE A 52 -5.97 14.13 12.37
C ILE A 52 -6.91 12.92 12.41
N ASP A 53 -8.23 13.13 12.31
CA ASP A 53 -9.19 12.03 12.29
C ASP A 53 -8.97 11.06 11.11
N ARG A 54 -8.67 11.60 9.92
CA ARG A 54 -8.32 10.81 8.72
C ARG A 54 -7.04 10.01 8.94
N GLU A 55 -6.02 10.60 9.53
CA GLU A 55 -4.74 9.95 9.83
C GLU A 55 -4.90 8.80 10.82
N VAL A 56 -5.64 9.00 11.91
CA VAL A 56 -5.96 7.95 12.90
C VAL A 56 -6.71 6.79 12.24
N ALA A 57 -7.68 7.07 11.37
CA ALA A 57 -8.41 6.04 10.64
C ALA A 57 -7.49 5.24 9.69
N LEU A 58 -6.52 5.89 9.05
CA LEU A 58 -5.53 5.23 8.21
C LEU A 58 -4.56 4.36 9.03
N GLU A 59 -4.10 4.84 10.18
CA GLU A 59 -3.21 4.08 11.06
C GLU A 59 -3.86 2.75 11.50
N LYS A 60 -5.16 2.77 11.80
CA LYS A 60 -5.93 1.56 12.10
C LYS A 60 -5.93 0.57 10.93
N LYS A 61 -6.13 1.04 9.70
CA LYS A 61 -6.09 0.19 8.49
C LYS A 61 -4.70 -0.37 8.22
N VAL A 62 -3.64 0.42 8.44
CA VAL A 62 -2.25 -0.05 8.31
C VAL A 62 -1.95 -1.18 9.30
N LYS A 63 -2.41 -1.06 10.55
CA LYS A 63 -2.29 -2.14 11.55
C LYS A 63 -2.99 -3.43 11.12
N GLU A 64 -4.18 -3.33 10.53
CA GLU A 64 -4.91 -4.48 9.99
C GLU A 64 -4.19 -5.12 8.81
N LEU A 65 -3.69 -4.31 7.87
CA LEU A 65 -2.89 -4.78 6.73
C LEU A 65 -1.62 -5.51 7.18
N ASN A 66 -0.94 -5.00 8.21
CA ASN A 66 0.25 -5.66 8.77
C ASN A 66 -0.07 -7.08 9.26
N ASN A 67 -1.22 -7.26 9.93
CA ASN A 67 -1.67 -8.59 10.36
C ASN A 67 -1.91 -9.51 9.16
N ILE A 68 -2.54 -9.02 8.09
CA ILE A 68 -2.81 -9.80 6.87
C ILE A 68 -1.49 -10.22 6.21
N VAL A 69 -0.55 -9.27 6.02
CA VAL A 69 0.77 -9.54 5.43
C VAL A 69 1.53 -10.58 6.26
N PHE A 70 1.50 -10.46 7.58
CA PHE A 70 2.12 -11.41 8.49
C PHE A 70 1.51 -12.82 8.39
N LYS A 71 0.18 -12.95 8.29
CA LYS A 71 -0.46 -14.27 8.10
C LYS A 71 -0.17 -14.85 6.71
N ARG A 72 -0.13 -13.99 5.68
CA ARG A 72 0.20 -14.40 4.31
C ARG A 72 1.63 -14.90 4.19
N SER A 73 2.59 -14.27 4.87
CA SER A 73 3.99 -14.71 4.85
C SER A 73 4.17 -16.08 5.48
N GLN A 74 3.51 -16.35 6.62
CA GLN A 74 3.50 -17.68 7.23
C GLN A 74 2.89 -18.74 6.30
N SER A 75 1.73 -18.43 5.70
CA SER A 75 1.09 -19.34 4.75
C SER A 75 1.99 -19.65 3.55
N ALA A 76 2.66 -18.63 2.99
CA ALA A 76 3.60 -18.80 1.90
C ALA A 76 4.79 -19.69 2.28
N GLN A 77 5.31 -19.55 3.51
CA GLN A 77 6.35 -20.43 4.03
C GLN A 77 5.87 -21.90 4.15
N THR A 78 4.65 -22.13 4.65
CA THR A 78 4.06 -23.48 4.71
C THR A 78 3.88 -24.08 3.32
N VAL A 79 3.35 -23.29 2.37
CA VAL A 79 3.19 -23.73 0.98
C VAL A 79 4.54 -24.12 0.39
N HIS A 80 5.59 -23.31 0.59
CA HIS A 80 6.95 -23.61 0.15
C HIS A 80 7.47 -24.93 0.72
N MET A 81 7.25 -25.20 2.01
CA MET A 81 7.63 -26.48 2.62
C MET A 81 6.89 -27.67 1.99
N LEU A 82 5.62 -27.50 1.60
CA LEU A 82 4.80 -28.55 0.97
C LEU A 82 5.07 -28.73 -0.53
N THR A 83 5.51 -27.68 -1.22
CA THR A 83 5.80 -27.71 -2.66
C THR A 83 7.25 -28.04 -2.97
N LYS A 84 8.17 -27.87 -2.01
CA LYS A 84 9.55 -28.33 -2.18
C LYS A 84 9.56 -29.83 -2.48
N PRO A 85 10.14 -30.25 -3.62
CA PRO A 85 10.43 -31.65 -3.88
C PRO A 85 11.39 -32.16 -2.80
N GLN A 86 10.87 -32.84 -1.79
CA GLN A 86 11.70 -33.72 -0.99
C GLN A 86 11.88 -35.00 -1.80
N VAL A 87 12.97 -35.05 -2.56
CA VAL A 87 13.41 -36.27 -3.23
C VAL A 87 13.95 -37.18 -2.14
N PHE A 88 13.18 -38.20 -1.75
CA PHE A 88 13.69 -39.21 -0.83
C PHE A 88 14.60 -40.13 -1.66
N TYR A 89 15.92 -39.99 -1.49
CA TYR A 89 16.86 -40.85 -2.20
C TYR A 89 16.95 -42.19 -1.47
N ASN A 90 16.41 -43.25 -2.06
CA ASN A 90 16.58 -44.59 -1.50
C ASN A 90 17.96 -45.13 -1.91
N HIS A 91 18.88 -45.23 -0.95
CA HIS A 91 20.26 -45.64 -1.21
C HIS A 91 20.39 -47.11 -1.64
N ALA A 92 19.44 -47.98 -1.29
CA ALA A 92 19.45 -49.39 -1.68
C ALA A 92 19.04 -49.62 -3.13
N ILE A 93 18.22 -48.72 -3.71
CA ILE A 93 17.63 -48.88 -5.06
C ILE A 93 18.12 -47.80 -6.04
N ARG A 94 18.96 -46.83 -5.59
CA ARG A 94 19.47 -45.69 -6.38
C ARG A 94 18.36 -44.93 -7.12
N GLN A 95 17.19 -44.80 -6.50
CA GLN A 95 16.02 -44.13 -7.10
C GLN A 95 15.45 -43.08 -6.15
N ALA A 96 15.03 -41.97 -6.76
CA ALA A 96 14.29 -40.89 -6.13
C ALA A 96 12.85 -41.36 -5.87
N LEU A 97 12.52 -41.74 -4.64
CA LEU A 97 11.14 -41.94 -4.23
C LEU A 97 10.52 -40.54 -4.06
N GLY A 98 9.55 -40.23 -4.92
CA GLY A 98 9.02 -38.89 -5.12
C GLY A 98 8.40 -38.22 -3.88
N PHE A 99 8.23 -36.90 -4.03
CA PHE A 99 7.61 -35.89 -3.17
C PHE A 99 6.93 -36.37 -1.88
N GLN A 100 7.39 -35.86 -0.72
CA GLN A 100 6.78 -36.06 0.62
C GLN A 100 5.33 -35.54 0.74
N ASN A 101 4.84 -34.75 -0.22
CA ASN A 101 3.51 -34.16 -0.17
C ASN A 101 2.40 -35.24 -0.26
N PRO A 102 1.60 -35.43 0.81
CA PRO A 102 0.59 -36.50 0.87
C PRO A 102 -0.48 -36.39 -0.24
N ARG A 103 -0.74 -35.20 -0.78
CA ARG A 103 -1.70 -35.02 -1.88
C ARG A 103 -1.19 -35.58 -3.21
N TYR A 104 0.07 -35.32 -3.53
CA TYR A 104 0.68 -35.88 -4.74
C TYR A 104 0.85 -37.39 -4.61
N LEU A 105 1.21 -37.88 -3.42
CA LEU A 105 1.25 -39.31 -3.13
C LEU A 105 -0.12 -39.98 -3.34
N LYS A 106 -1.21 -39.37 -2.88
CA LYS A 106 -2.57 -39.92 -3.07
C LYS A 106 -2.95 -39.99 -4.55
N LYS A 107 -2.64 -38.96 -5.35
CA LYS A 107 -2.87 -38.97 -6.81
C LYS A 107 -2.01 -40.00 -7.52
N ALA A 108 -0.71 -40.08 -7.19
CA ALA A 108 0.20 -41.06 -7.76
C ALA A 108 -0.23 -42.50 -7.45
N LYS A 109 -0.68 -42.78 -6.21
CA LYS A 109 -1.26 -44.07 -5.82
C LYS A 109 -2.54 -44.40 -6.60
N GLN A 110 -3.40 -43.42 -6.89
CA GLN A 110 -4.60 -43.65 -7.70
C GLN A 110 -4.27 -43.93 -9.16
N LEU A 111 -3.25 -43.26 -9.72
CA LEU A 111 -2.83 -43.43 -11.11
C LEU A 111 -2.06 -44.75 -11.34
N LYS A 112 -1.21 -45.15 -10.39
CA LYS A 112 -0.41 -46.38 -10.46
C LYS A 112 -0.37 -47.10 -9.11
N PRO A 113 -1.45 -47.77 -8.70
CA PRO A 113 -1.52 -48.42 -7.39
C PRO A 113 -0.47 -49.52 -7.20
N ASN A 114 -0.13 -50.25 -8.26
CA ASN A 114 0.89 -51.30 -8.27
C ASN A 114 2.32 -50.83 -7.92
N MET A 115 2.64 -49.55 -8.11
CA MET A 115 3.95 -49.00 -7.73
C MET A 115 4.07 -48.74 -6.22
N TYR A 116 2.97 -48.84 -5.47
CA TYR A 116 2.89 -48.45 -4.05
C TYR A 116 2.18 -49.48 -3.16
N ASP A 117 1.77 -50.63 -3.70
CA ASP A 117 1.00 -51.68 -2.99
C ASP A 117 1.88 -52.54 -2.06
N GLY A 118 3.21 -52.42 -2.13
CA GLY A 118 4.15 -53.17 -1.29
C GLY A 118 4.22 -54.68 -1.60
N SER A 119 3.24 -55.21 -2.31
CA SER A 119 3.14 -56.54 -2.91
C SER A 119 3.98 -56.60 -4.19
N GLU A 120 5.22 -57.04 -4.00
CA GLU A 120 6.19 -57.43 -5.03
C GLU A 120 6.66 -56.33 -5.99
N ILE A 121 7.81 -55.72 -5.66
CA ILE A 121 8.76 -55.29 -6.68
C ILE A 121 9.24 -56.58 -7.38
N ARG A 122 8.44 -57.11 -8.30
CA ARG A 122 8.92 -58.06 -9.28
C ARG A 122 10.02 -57.34 -10.04
N LYS A 123 11.20 -57.95 -10.05
CA LYS A 123 12.33 -57.56 -10.90
C LYS A 123 11.85 -57.63 -12.36
N SER A 124 11.27 -56.55 -12.88
CA SER A 124 10.98 -56.41 -14.29
C SER A 124 12.11 -55.59 -14.89
N ASP A 125 13.07 -56.29 -15.49
CA ASP A 125 14.04 -55.75 -16.43
C ASP A 125 13.30 -55.27 -17.69
N VAL A 126 12.57 -54.17 -17.60
CA VAL A 126 12.19 -53.38 -18.78
C VAL A 126 12.17 -51.92 -18.36
N VAL A 127 13.27 -51.24 -18.69
CA VAL A 127 13.30 -49.78 -18.75
C VAL A 127 12.45 -49.37 -19.95
N VAL A 128 11.19 -49.01 -19.73
CA VAL A 128 10.47 -48.14 -20.66
C VAL A 128 10.63 -46.73 -20.12
N VAL A 129 11.58 -45.99 -20.69
CA VAL A 129 11.62 -44.53 -20.57
C VAL A 129 10.39 -44.01 -21.32
N PRO A 130 9.39 -43.40 -20.66
CA PRO A 130 8.36 -42.67 -21.37
C PRO A 130 9.02 -41.42 -21.96
N ASP A 131 8.85 -41.19 -23.26
CA ASP A 131 9.35 -40.00 -23.93
C ASP A 131 8.88 -38.75 -23.16
N SER A 132 9.84 -37.89 -22.84
CA SER A 132 9.63 -36.68 -22.02
C SER A 132 8.76 -35.61 -22.70
N GLU A 133 8.20 -35.90 -23.87
CA GLU A 133 7.47 -34.93 -24.70
C GLU A 133 5.96 -34.91 -24.39
N ASP A 134 5.36 -36.01 -23.92
CA ASP A 134 3.90 -36.10 -23.72
C ASP A 134 3.39 -35.48 -22.40
N THR A 135 4.28 -35.08 -21.47
CA THR A 135 3.84 -34.52 -20.17
C THR A 135 3.55 -33.01 -20.24
N LEU A 136 3.84 -32.33 -21.35
CA LEU A 136 3.59 -30.88 -21.53
C LEU A 136 2.19 -30.52 -22.03
N MET A 137 1.35 -31.49 -22.43
CA MET A 137 0.05 -31.22 -23.06
C MET A 137 -1.11 -30.95 -22.09
N HIS A 138 -0.87 -30.89 -20.78
CA HIS A 138 -1.94 -30.74 -19.77
C HIS A 138 -1.76 -29.55 -18.82
N ALA A 139 -1.04 -28.51 -19.27
CA ALA A 139 -1.08 -27.20 -18.62
C ALA A 139 -1.99 -26.23 -19.40
N GLN A 140 -3.30 -26.35 -19.18
CA GLN A 140 -4.26 -25.24 -19.35
C GLN A 140 -5.28 -25.26 -18.22
#